data_AF-A0A2S6AZC5-F1
#
_entry.id   AF-A0A2S6AZC5-F1
#
_cell.length_a   1.000
_cell.length_b   1.000
_cell.length_c   1.000
_cell.angle_alpha   90.00
_cell.angle_beta   90.00
_cell.angle_gamma   90.00
#
_symmetry.space_group_name_H-M   'P 1'
#
loop_
_entity.id
_entity.type
_entity.pdbx_description
1 polymer ?
#
loop_
_entity_poly.entity_id
_entity_poly.type
_entity_poly.pdbx_seq_one_letter_code
_entity_poly.pdbx_strand_id
1 'polypeptide(L)' 'QYRTALRDAIVSTKELVGTHGIYTFKPDDRYGSDQRGVVIVQITKGQWKFVL' A
#
# COMPACT_ATOMS: atom_id res chain seq x y z
N GLN A 1 -8.51 -5.59 25.16
CA GLN A 1 -9.50 -4.75 24.45
C GLN A 1 -8.83 -3.72 23.52
N TYR A 2 -7.92 -2.86 24.00
CA TYR A 2 -7.23 -1.86 23.15
C TYR A 2 -6.62 -2.44 21.85
N ARG A 3 -5.82 -3.51 21.96
CA ARG A 3 -5.17 -4.14 20.79
C ARG A 3 -6.18 -4.69 19.77
N THR A 4 -7.33 -5.17 20.26
CA THR A 4 -8.43 -5.66 19.41
C THR A 4 -9.07 -4.49 18.68
N ALA A 5 -9.49 -3.45 19.40
CA ALA A 5 -10.10 -2.25 18.82
C ALA A 5 -9.18 -1.56 17.79
N LEU A 6 -7.88 -1.49 18.06
CA LEU A 6 -6.90 -0.98 17.09
C LEU A 6 -6.85 -1.83 15.82
N ARG A 7 -6.83 -3.15 15.95
CA ARG A 7 -6.85 -4.07 14.80
C ARG A 7 -8.13 -3.90 13.98
N ASP A 8 -9.26 -3.79 14.66
CA ASP A 8 -10.56 -3.65 14.01
C ASP A 8 -10.64 -2.31 13.25
N ALA A 9 -10.14 -1.22 13.85
CA ALA A 9 -10.06 0.07 13.19
C ALA A 9 -9.19 0.03 11.92
N ILE A 10 -8.02 -0.61 11.99
CA ILE A 10 -7.12 -0.78 10.83
C ILE A 10 -7.82 -1.54 9.69
N VAL A 11 -8.48 -2.65 9.99
CA VAL A 11 -9.16 -3.49 8.97
C VAL A 11 -10.41 -2.81 8.41
N SER A 12 -11.11 -2.01 9.23
CA SER A 12 -12.29 -1.26 8.80
C SER A 12 -11.96 -0.07 7.90
N THR A 13 -10.74 0.48 8.01
CA THR A 13 -10.30 1.63 7.22
C THR A 13 -10.15 1.21 5.75
N LYS A 14 -10.72 2.02 4.84
CA LYS A 14 -10.69 1.81 3.39
C LYS A 14 -10.05 3.01 2.71
N GLU A 15 -9.32 2.74 1.63
CA GLU A 15 -8.72 3.77 0.77
C GLU A 15 -7.82 4.76 1.54
N LEU A 16 -7.04 4.26 2.50
CA LEU A 16 -6.09 5.09 3.22
C LEU A 16 -4.94 5.48 2.29
N VAL A 17 -4.81 6.77 1.98
CA VAL A 17 -3.72 7.30 1.15
C VAL A 17 -2.41 7.33 1.93
N GLY A 18 -1.37 6.68 1.40
CA GLY A 18 0.00 6.77 1.89
C GLY A 18 1.01 7.09 0.79
N THR A 19 2.27 7.24 1.15
CA THR A 19 3.35 7.62 0.20
C THR A 19 3.63 6.54 -0.85
N HIS A 20 3.38 5.27 -0.52
CA HIS A 20 3.69 4.12 -1.36
C HIS A 20 2.47 3.45 -1.98
N GLY A 21 1.27 4.02 -1.82
CA GLY A 21 0.04 3.44 -2.37
C GLY A 21 -1.20 3.83 -1.58
N ILE A 22 -2.30 3.15 -1.90
CA ILE A 22 -3.60 3.32 -1.25
C ILE A 22 -3.96 2.00 -0.59
N TYR A 23 -4.26 2.03 0.72
CA TYR A 23 -4.39 0.83 1.53
C TYR A 23 -5.85 0.53 1.89
N THR A 24 -6.24 -0.72 1.64
CA THR A 24 -7.48 -1.34 2.10
C THR A 24 -7.15 -2.73 2.66
N PHE A 25 -6.96 -2.81 3.98
CA PHE A 25 -6.61 -4.07 4.65
C PHE A 25 -7.80 -5.03 4.73
N LYS A 26 -7.52 -6.34 4.67
CA LYS A 26 -8.53 -7.40 4.83
C LYS A 26 -8.08 -8.42 5.88
N PRO A 27 -8.99 -9.24 6.45
CA PRO A 27 -8.63 -10.28 7.41
C PRO A 27 -7.68 -11.38 6.87
N ASP A 28 -7.66 -11.58 5.56
CA ASP A 28 -6.80 -12.52 4.83
C ASP A 28 -5.62 -11.85 4.12
N ASP A 29 -5.73 -10.56 3.78
CA ASP A 29 -4.65 -9.76 3.16
C ASP A 29 -4.01 -8.77 4.15
N ARG A 30 -2.72 -8.98 4.43
CA ARG A 30 -1.92 -8.14 5.33
C ARG A 30 -1.27 -6.94 4.64
N TYR A 31 -1.19 -6.92 3.32
CA TYR A 31 -0.55 -5.85 2.58
C TYR A 31 -1.54 -4.72 2.30
N GLY A 32 -2.75 -5.06 1.87
CA GLY A 32 -3.83 -4.09 1.61
C GLY A 32 -3.51 -3.10 0.48
N SER A 33 -2.37 -3.23 -0.19
CA SER A 33 -1.98 -2.47 -1.37
C SER A 33 -2.50 -3.13 -2.64
N ASP A 34 -2.74 -2.34 -3.68
CA ASP A 34 -3.04 -2.82 -5.02
C ASP A 34 -2.04 -2.29 -6.06
N GLN A 35 -2.34 -2.46 -7.35
CA GLN A 35 -1.49 -2.05 -8.45
C GLN A 35 -1.13 -0.55 -8.43
N ARG A 36 -1.91 0.31 -7.75
CA ARG A 36 -1.62 1.74 -7.62
C ARG A 36 -0.34 2.03 -6.83
N GLY A 37 0.13 1.07 -6.02
CA GLY A 37 1.39 1.15 -5.28
C GLY A 37 2.61 0.62 -6.03
N VAL A 38 2.46 0.20 -7.29
CA VAL A 38 3.53 -0.44 -8.07
C VAL A 38 3.86 0.39 -9.30
N VAL A 39 5.14 0.66 -9.49
CA VAL A 39 5.70 1.29 -10.70
C VAL A 39 6.97 0.56 -11.14
N ILE A 40 7.17 0.41 -12.43
CA ILE A 40 8.39 -0.14 -13.03
C ILE A 40 9.30 1.03 -13.40
N VAL A 41 10.55 0.93 -12.96
CA VAL A 41 11.61 1.88 -13.28
C VAL A 41 12.77 1.17 -13.94
N GLN A 42 13.45 1.88 -14.83
CA GLN A 42 14.68 1.41 -15.49
C GLN A 42 15.80 2.42 -15.28
N ILE A 43 17.01 1.92 -15.00
CA ILE A 43 18.21 2.74 -14.97
C ILE A 43 18.69 2.98 -16.40
N THR A 44 18.72 4.23 -16.82
CA THR A 44 19.30 4.66 -18.11
C THR A 44 20.36 5.73 -17.85
N LYS A 45 21.62 5.45 -18.20
CA LYS A 45 22.75 6.38 -17.98
C LYS A 45 22.87 6.86 -16.52
N GLY A 46 22.68 5.95 -15.56
CA GLY A 46 22.80 6.24 -14.13
C GLY A 46 21.60 6.97 -13.51
N GLN A 47 20.51 7.19 -14.26
CA GLN A 47 19.29 7.84 -13.76
C GLN A 47 18.11 6.87 -13.78
N TRP A 48 17.27 6.93 -12.75
CA TRP A 48 15.98 6.24 -12.71
C TRP A 48 15.02 6.90 -13.70
N LYS A 49 14.49 6.12 -14.63
CA LYS A 49 13.43 6.55 -15.55
C LYS A 49 12.20 5.70 -15.32
N PHE A 50 11.05 6.34 -15.28
CA PHE A 50 9.76 5.68 -15.27
C PHE A 50 9.54 4.95 -16.60
N VAL A 51 9.06 3.71 -16.55
CA VAL A 51 8.83 2.87 -17.73
C VAL A 51 7.36 2.49 -17.86
N LEU A 52 6.74 2.01 -16.78
CA LEU A 52 5.28 1.82 -16.66
C LEU A 52 4.90 1.45 -15.22
#